data_AF-A0A0F9BW57-F1
#
_entry.id   AF-A0A0F9BW57-F1
#
_cell.length_a   1.000
_cell.length_b   1.000
_cell.length_c   1.000
_cell.angle_alpha   90.00
_cell.angle_beta   90.00
_cell.angle_gamma   90.00
#
_symmetry.space_group_name_H-M   'P 1'
#
loop_
_entity.id
_entity.type
_entity.pdbx_description
1 polymer ?
#
loop_
_entity_poly.entity_id
_entity_poly.type
_entity_poly.pdbx_seq_one_letter_code
_entity_poly.pdbx_strand_id
1 'polypeptide(L)'
;ALFKGEDLNHPVNFKKRCFQLGNYQFKGTAHDLESIIEFETAREIGKAVYRPDHCGWVKKAGLYLFRNGGLDPQGNRLDCDSEGVVWRGLTGWQAVQFHQGDSEGSGDIPSLSKATMDPCGLIDLMEANYSGNMAIRLACAWVIASFFAHHLSQIFGNTFPLLFITGQLQSGKTTLCEWLSAMAGLTTRGYSFSVGTEVGLERGSFYYSSLPFWLDEYRNSDKNKGKESFFRSAYDRQMGLKGVRQDFGVRGGSIRAAIMVSGQDTPTDLALQQRFITIRLKKKRSGVNYDQLQLMKADMSGILPGLVRQFSRKYPDIVVAVKKMRGHLSEQKVDDRTSVTYAIVMGLYDQIVRENHRDFFDFVVQHGKASFEEKEVDKPTHQFLLGLQELKDKIFNTSVRAVSGCLAIYFQGAYGAYQTMMRQRGQEVTWKRATLLEEFAEQDCFVEKARSVRMGGQNVKCLILNPAEDDLIQDLYDAANKEGE
;
A
#
# COMPACT_ATOMS: atom_id res chain seq x y z
N ALA A 1 -25.92 6.65 30.01
CA ALA A 1 -26.72 5.90 31.03
C ALA A 1 -26.70 6.61 32.40
N LEU A 2 -27.63 6.29 33.33
CA LEU A 2 -27.67 6.87 34.69
C LEU A 2 -26.46 6.47 35.55
N PHE A 3 -25.96 5.25 35.36
CA PHE A 3 -24.76 4.68 35.97
C PHE A 3 -23.73 4.35 34.87
N LYS A 4 -22.44 4.61 35.13
CA LYS A 4 -21.30 4.19 34.31
C LYS A 4 -20.71 2.88 34.85
N GLY A 5 -19.92 2.16 34.05
CA GLY A 5 -19.28 0.91 34.49
C GLY A 5 -18.42 1.08 35.76
N GLU A 6 -17.73 2.21 35.89
CA GLU A 6 -16.95 2.57 37.09
C GLU A 6 -17.81 2.76 38.36
N ASP A 7 -19.07 3.16 38.19
CA ASP A 7 -20.04 3.29 39.28
C ASP A 7 -20.47 1.90 39.78
N LEU A 8 -20.42 0.88 38.93
CA LEU A 8 -20.89 -0.49 39.21
C LEU A 8 -19.77 -1.42 39.71
N ASN A 9 -18.50 -1.07 39.48
CA ASN A 9 -17.36 -1.91 39.83
C ASN A 9 -17.07 -2.00 41.35
N HIS A 10 -17.59 -1.08 42.16
CA HIS A 10 -17.39 -1.11 43.61
C HIS A 10 -18.58 -0.49 44.37
N PRO A 11 -19.05 -1.09 45.48
CA PRO A 11 -20.22 -0.61 46.22
C PRO A 11 -20.14 0.84 46.69
N VAL A 12 -18.93 1.32 46.98
CA VAL A 12 -18.69 2.71 47.40
C VAL A 12 -19.00 3.69 46.27
N ASN A 13 -18.60 3.37 45.03
CA ASN A 13 -18.86 4.22 43.86
C ASN A 13 -20.34 4.22 43.53
N PHE A 14 -20.98 3.04 43.60
CA PHE A 14 -22.41 2.90 43.37
C PHE A 14 -23.23 3.74 44.36
N LYS A 15 -22.91 3.63 45.67
CA LYS A 15 -23.54 4.45 46.72
C LYS A 15 -23.39 5.94 46.44
N LYS A 16 -22.17 6.38 46.11
CA LYS A 16 -21.87 7.78 45.79
C LYS A 16 -22.73 8.27 44.61
N ARG A 17 -22.87 7.45 43.56
CA ARG A 17 -23.70 7.78 42.40
C ARG A 17 -25.19 7.82 42.72
N CYS A 18 -25.70 6.86 43.50
CA CYS A 18 -27.08 6.85 44.00
C CYS A 18 -27.42 8.14 44.76
N PHE A 19 -26.52 8.59 45.64
CA PHE A 19 -26.69 9.86 46.35
C PHE A 19 -26.75 11.07 45.39
N GLN A 20 -25.86 11.12 44.40
CA GLN A 20 -25.81 12.21 43.41
C GLN A 20 -27.07 12.30 42.53
N LEU A 21 -27.78 11.18 42.30
CA LEU A 21 -28.95 11.13 41.43
C LEU A 21 -30.27 11.51 42.12
N GLY A 22 -30.25 11.80 43.43
CA GLY A 22 -31.46 12.20 44.17
C GLY A 22 -31.54 11.71 45.61
N ASN A 23 -30.39 11.59 46.30
CA ASN A 23 -30.31 11.09 47.69
C ASN A 23 -30.79 9.64 47.89
N TYR A 24 -30.68 8.80 46.85
CA TYR A 24 -30.99 7.37 46.99
C TYR A 24 -29.92 6.67 47.83
N GLN A 25 -30.35 5.81 48.76
CA GLN A 25 -29.46 5.06 49.63
C GLN A 25 -29.38 3.59 49.21
N PHE A 26 -28.21 3.14 48.77
CA PHE A 26 -27.91 1.72 48.63
C PHE A 26 -27.31 1.19 49.94
N LYS A 27 -28.01 0.28 50.62
CA LYS A 27 -27.58 -0.33 51.89
C LYS A 27 -27.00 -1.74 51.74
N GLY A 28 -27.00 -2.28 50.52
CA GLY A 28 -26.48 -3.61 50.22
C GLY A 28 -24.96 -3.74 50.36
N THR A 29 -24.54 -4.99 50.40
CA THR A 29 -23.16 -5.47 50.37
C THR A 29 -22.62 -5.51 48.92
N ALA A 30 -21.36 -5.92 48.75
CA ALA A 30 -20.80 -6.17 47.42
C ALA A 30 -21.56 -7.27 46.68
N HIS A 31 -21.92 -8.34 47.38
CA HIS A 31 -22.67 -9.45 46.81
C HIS A 31 -24.08 -9.04 46.36
N ASP A 32 -24.74 -8.14 47.10
CA ASP A 32 -26.05 -7.61 46.68
C ASP A 32 -25.93 -6.76 45.42
N LEU A 33 -24.85 -5.97 45.28
CA LEU A 33 -24.58 -5.20 44.06
C LEU A 33 -24.28 -6.12 42.87
N GLU A 34 -23.46 -7.16 43.07
CA GLU A 34 -23.21 -8.20 42.06
C GLU A 34 -24.52 -8.88 41.64
N SER A 35 -25.37 -9.25 42.59
CA SER A 35 -26.67 -9.88 42.31
C SER A 35 -27.61 -8.95 41.55
N ILE A 36 -27.63 -7.64 41.85
CA ILE A 36 -28.38 -6.64 41.09
C ILE A 36 -27.82 -6.53 39.67
N ILE A 37 -26.49 -6.49 39.52
CA ILE A 37 -25.84 -6.43 38.20
C ILE A 37 -26.18 -7.68 37.40
N GLU A 38 -26.07 -8.87 37.98
CA GLU A 38 -26.41 -10.15 37.35
C GLU A 38 -27.89 -10.19 36.95
N PHE A 39 -28.78 -9.79 37.85
CA PHE A 39 -30.22 -9.78 37.60
C PHE A 39 -30.62 -8.76 36.52
N GLU A 40 -30.06 -7.55 36.54
CA GLU A 40 -30.31 -6.53 35.52
C GLU A 40 -29.66 -6.92 34.17
N THR A 41 -28.49 -7.55 34.18
CA THR A 41 -27.85 -8.11 32.97
C THR A 41 -28.68 -9.27 32.41
N ALA A 42 -29.28 -10.09 33.27
CA ALA A 42 -30.17 -11.19 32.88
C ALA A 42 -31.54 -10.69 32.40
N ARG A 43 -31.99 -9.51 32.86
CA ARG A 43 -33.21 -8.83 32.42
C ARG A 43 -33.02 -7.95 31.20
N GLU A 44 -31.81 -7.49 30.91
CA GLU A 44 -31.52 -6.72 29.72
C GLU A 44 -31.88 -7.57 28.49
N ILE A 45 -32.71 -6.99 27.61
CA ILE A 45 -33.29 -7.63 26.43
C ILE A 45 -32.16 -7.94 25.43
N GLY A 46 -31.39 -9.02 25.65
CA GLY A 46 -30.44 -9.61 24.71
C GLY A 46 -29.52 -8.64 23.96
N LYS A 47 -29.29 -7.43 24.49
CA LYS A 47 -28.58 -6.36 23.79
C LYS A 47 -27.09 -6.58 23.99
N ALA A 48 -26.41 -7.01 22.93
CA ALA A 48 -24.98 -7.28 22.97
C ALA A 48 -24.21 -6.19 22.21
N VAL A 49 -23.23 -5.57 22.87
CA VAL A 49 -22.31 -4.62 22.22
C VAL A 49 -21.01 -5.33 21.86
N TYR A 50 -20.70 -5.39 20.57
CA TYR A 50 -19.44 -5.90 20.06
C TYR A 50 -18.45 -4.77 19.80
N ARG A 51 -17.23 -4.94 20.31
CA ARG A 51 -16.11 -4.03 20.15
C ARG A 51 -15.05 -4.70 19.26
N PRO A 52 -15.12 -4.56 17.92
CA PRO A 52 -14.07 -5.08 17.05
C PRO A 52 -12.71 -4.45 17.39
N ASP A 53 -11.64 -5.19 17.12
CA ASP A 53 -10.23 -4.76 17.28
C ASP A 53 -9.77 -3.76 16.20
N HIS A 54 -10.70 -3.24 15.39
CA HIS A 54 -10.42 -2.41 14.21
C HIS A 54 -11.59 -1.45 13.92
N CYS A 55 -11.31 -0.41 13.14
CA CYS A 55 -12.30 0.50 12.54
C CYS A 55 -12.41 0.25 11.03
N GLY A 56 -13.34 0.95 10.36
CA GLY A 56 -13.61 0.75 8.94
C GLY A 56 -14.52 -0.46 8.70
N TRP A 57 -14.26 -1.27 7.67
CA TRP A 57 -15.13 -2.39 7.31
C TRP A 57 -15.10 -3.52 8.35
N VAL A 58 -16.25 -3.80 8.97
CA VAL A 58 -16.44 -4.88 9.95
C VAL A 58 -17.22 -6.03 9.30
N LYS A 59 -16.49 -7.05 8.80
CA LYS A 59 -17.07 -8.18 8.04
C LYS A 59 -18.24 -8.87 8.76
N LYS A 60 -18.12 -9.12 10.07
CA LYS A 60 -19.16 -9.80 10.86
C LYS A 60 -20.46 -8.98 10.96
N ALA A 61 -20.34 -7.65 10.97
CA ALA A 61 -21.46 -6.72 11.07
C ALA A 61 -22.03 -6.35 9.69
N GLY A 62 -21.22 -6.48 8.64
CA GLY A 62 -21.54 -6.04 7.29
C GLY A 62 -21.78 -4.53 7.24
N LEU A 63 -20.91 -3.73 7.86
CA LEU A 63 -20.98 -2.26 7.88
C LEU A 63 -19.58 -1.65 8.02
N TYR A 64 -19.45 -0.37 7.68
CA TYR A 64 -18.30 0.44 8.09
C TYR A 64 -18.57 1.07 9.45
N LEU A 65 -17.57 1.05 10.32
CA LEU A 65 -17.64 1.61 11.67
C LEU A 65 -16.67 2.78 11.79
N PHE A 66 -17.20 3.94 12.16
CA PHE A 66 -16.50 5.19 12.37
C PHE A 66 -16.74 5.68 13.80
N ARG A 67 -16.06 6.75 14.19
CA ARG A 67 -16.23 7.34 15.52
C ARG A 67 -17.66 7.82 15.77
N ASN A 68 -18.24 8.46 14.76
CA ASN A 68 -19.50 9.20 14.86
C ASN A 68 -20.67 8.45 14.23
N GLY A 69 -20.57 7.12 14.07
CA GLY A 69 -21.61 6.29 13.49
C GLY A 69 -21.07 5.18 12.61
N GLY A 70 -21.92 4.67 11.73
CA GLY A 70 -21.57 3.65 10.75
C GLY A 70 -22.18 3.90 9.38
N LEU A 71 -21.83 3.05 8.43
CA LEU A 71 -22.38 3.06 7.09
C LEU A 71 -22.78 1.63 6.71
N ASP A 72 -24.04 1.43 6.35
CA ASP A 72 -24.51 0.12 5.88
C ASP A 72 -24.03 -0.16 4.43
N PRO A 73 -24.20 -1.40 3.92
CA PRO A 73 -23.78 -1.75 2.56
C PRO A 73 -24.55 -1.00 1.46
N GLN A 74 -25.66 -0.35 1.78
CA GLN A 74 -26.46 0.45 0.85
C GLN A 74 -26.01 1.93 0.83
N GLY A 75 -25.01 2.28 1.65
CA GLY A 75 -24.50 3.63 1.78
C GLY A 75 -25.40 4.52 2.66
N ASN A 76 -26.26 3.95 3.50
CA ASN A 76 -27.03 4.71 4.47
C ASN A 76 -26.24 4.88 5.76
N ARG A 77 -26.30 6.08 6.31
CA ARG A 77 -25.67 6.42 7.59
C ARG A 77 -26.45 5.78 8.72
N LEU A 78 -25.71 5.21 9.66
CA LEU A 78 -26.23 4.67 10.90
C LEU A 78 -25.72 5.57 12.03
N ASP A 79 -26.63 6.27 12.70
CA ASP A 79 -26.27 7.09 13.84
C ASP A 79 -25.85 6.21 15.02
N CYS A 80 -24.91 6.72 15.82
CA CYS A 80 -24.56 6.12 17.10
C CYS A 80 -25.36 6.75 18.24
N ASP A 81 -25.53 6.01 19.34
CA ASP A 81 -26.06 6.57 20.57
C ASP A 81 -25.05 7.48 21.30
N SER A 82 -25.41 7.95 22.50
CA SER A 82 -24.56 8.82 23.33
C SER A 82 -23.25 8.16 23.77
N GLU A 83 -23.16 6.84 23.71
CA GLU A 83 -21.96 6.06 24.06
C GLU A 83 -21.15 5.70 22.80
N GLY A 84 -21.56 6.16 21.61
CA GLY A 84 -20.88 5.86 20.35
C GLY A 84 -21.19 4.46 19.79
N VAL A 85 -22.30 3.83 20.23
CA VAL A 85 -22.69 2.49 19.76
C VAL A 85 -23.66 2.60 18.58
N VAL A 86 -23.33 1.92 17.48
CA VAL A 86 -24.19 1.77 16.31
C VAL A 86 -25.06 0.52 16.49
N TRP A 87 -26.38 0.70 16.61
CA TRP A 87 -27.32 -0.39 16.86
C TRP A 87 -27.97 -0.92 15.57
N ARG A 88 -27.98 -2.26 15.42
CA ARG A 88 -28.80 -2.99 14.45
C ARG A 88 -29.65 -4.02 15.19
N GLY A 89 -30.89 -3.66 15.50
CA GLY A 89 -31.76 -4.46 16.35
C GLY A 89 -31.21 -4.57 17.77
N LEU A 90 -30.98 -5.79 18.24
CA LEU A 90 -30.40 -6.06 19.57
C LEU A 90 -28.86 -6.10 19.56
N THR A 91 -28.21 -5.92 18.41
CA THR A 91 -26.75 -5.97 18.33
C THR A 91 -26.16 -4.57 18.15
N GLY A 92 -25.31 -4.15 19.07
CA GLY A 92 -24.55 -2.90 19.02
C GLY A 92 -23.12 -3.12 18.54
N TRP A 93 -22.55 -2.13 17.86
CA TRP A 93 -21.17 -2.13 17.40
C TRP A 93 -20.48 -0.82 17.77
N GLN A 94 -19.30 -0.89 18.36
CA GLN A 94 -18.58 0.30 18.84
C GLN A 94 -17.11 0.24 18.45
N ALA A 95 -16.61 1.29 17.78
CA ALA A 95 -15.20 1.38 17.43
C ALA A 95 -14.34 1.58 18.69
N VAL A 96 -13.23 0.87 18.79
CA VAL A 96 -12.27 1.02 19.89
C VAL A 96 -11.12 1.91 19.48
N GLN A 97 -10.54 2.64 20.43
CA GLN A 97 -9.35 3.46 20.18
C GLN A 97 -8.12 2.58 19.96
N PHE A 98 -7.21 3.05 19.10
CA PHE A 98 -5.98 2.35 18.76
C PHE A 98 -4.91 2.47 19.87
N HIS A 99 -4.79 3.63 20.50
CA HIS A 99 -3.90 3.88 21.65
C HIS A 99 -4.72 3.96 22.95
N GLN A 100 -4.28 3.26 24.00
CA GLN A 100 -4.78 3.44 25.37
C GLN A 100 -3.74 4.24 26.16
N GLY A 101 -3.94 5.55 26.30
CA GLY A 101 -3.08 6.45 27.08
C GLY A 101 -3.62 7.88 27.12
N ASP A 102 -3.33 8.62 28.20
CA ASP A 102 -3.90 9.94 28.60
C ASP A 102 -3.65 11.12 27.64
N SER A 103 -3.18 10.88 26.42
CA SER A 103 -3.18 11.92 25.40
C SER A 103 -4.62 12.14 24.91
N GLU A 104 -5.20 13.31 25.19
CA GLU A 104 -6.48 13.84 24.67
C GLU A 104 -6.56 13.95 23.13
N GLY A 105 -5.79 13.17 22.40
CA GLY A 105 -5.83 13.02 20.95
C GLY A 105 -6.76 11.88 20.57
N SER A 106 -8.07 12.15 20.57
CA SER A 106 -9.04 11.34 19.83
C SER A 106 -8.77 11.50 18.32
N GLY A 107 -7.64 11.03 17.79
CA GLY A 107 -7.26 11.18 16.38
C GLY A 107 -7.43 9.89 15.58
N ASP A 108 -7.33 8.75 16.24
CA ASP A 108 -7.06 7.48 15.57
C ASP A 108 -8.26 6.84 14.90
N ILE A 109 -9.47 7.05 15.44
CA ILE A 109 -10.72 6.54 14.82
C ILE A 109 -11.21 7.58 13.79
N PRO A 110 -11.30 7.23 12.50
CA PRO A 110 -11.80 8.16 11.48
C PRO A 110 -13.26 8.57 11.73
N SER A 111 -13.60 9.75 11.25
CA SER A 111 -14.96 10.31 11.34
C SER A 111 -15.56 10.51 9.95
N LEU A 112 -16.83 10.14 9.81
CA LEU A 112 -17.56 10.28 8.57
C LEU A 112 -18.25 11.65 8.54
N SER A 113 -17.84 12.58 7.68
CA SER A 113 -18.48 13.89 7.54
C SER A 113 -19.96 13.72 7.24
N LYS A 114 -20.83 14.58 7.77
CA LYS A 114 -22.27 14.59 7.46
C LYS A 114 -22.57 15.18 6.08
N ALA A 115 -21.67 16.00 5.54
CA ALA A 115 -21.80 16.56 4.21
C ALA A 115 -21.80 15.44 3.16
N THR A 116 -22.49 15.68 2.04
CA THR A 116 -22.36 14.86 0.84
C THR A 116 -21.41 15.58 -0.10
N MET A 117 -20.47 14.83 -0.67
CA MET A 117 -19.48 15.40 -1.59
C MET A 117 -19.45 14.57 -2.88
N ASP A 118 -19.36 15.26 -4.02
CA ASP A 118 -19.14 14.62 -5.31
C ASP A 118 -17.68 14.17 -5.43
N PRO A 119 -17.38 12.86 -5.57
CA PRO A 119 -16.01 12.40 -5.73
C PRO A 119 -15.35 12.95 -7.00
N CYS A 120 -16.09 13.13 -8.10
CA CYS A 120 -15.52 13.65 -9.34
C CYS A 120 -14.99 15.08 -9.16
N GLY A 121 -15.84 15.99 -8.65
CA GLY A 121 -15.47 17.38 -8.40
C GLY A 121 -14.31 17.54 -7.42
N LEU A 122 -14.26 16.73 -6.35
CA LEU A 122 -13.13 16.74 -5.42
C LEU A 122 -11.82 16.35 -6.13
N ILE A 123 -11.85 15.29 -6.93
CA ILE A 123 -10.68 14.80 -7.65
C ILE A 123 -10.19 15.82 -8.68
N ASP A 124 -11.11 16.41 -9.45
CA ASP A 124 -10.78 17.44 -10.44
C ASP A 124 -10.13 18.66 -9.76
N LEU A 125 -10.63 19.06 -8.59
CA LEU A 125 -10.08 20.17 -7.81
C LEU A 125 -8.66 19.86 -7.30
N MET A 126 -8.43 18.65 -6.79
CA MET A 126 -7.11 18.18 -6.36
C MET A 126 -6.14 18.11 -7.54
N GLU A 127 -6.54 17.56 -8.68
CA GLU A 127 -5.72 17.48 -9.88
C GLU A 127 -5.31 18.88 -10.38
N ALA A 128 -6.26 19.82 -10.45
CA ALA A 128 -6.01 21.19 -10.86
C ALA A 128 -5.04 21.93 -9.91
N ASN A 129 -5.07 21.62 -8.61
CA ASN A 129 -4.12 22.17 -7.64
C ASN A 129 -2.66 21.75 -7.90
N TYR A 130 -2.47 20.60 -8.56
CA TYR A 130 -1.18 20.09 -9.02
C TYR A 130 -0.99 20.26 -10.53
N SER A 131 -1.52 21.36 -11.08
CA SER A 131 -1.30 21.75 -12.49
C SER A 131 -1.79 20.72 -13.51
N GLY A 132 -2.90 20.04 -13.23
CA GLY A 132 -3.48 19.05 -14.16
C GLY A 132 -2.75 17.71 -14.15
N ASN A 133 -2.00 17.40 -13.09
CA ASN A 133 -1.26 16.15 -13.00
C ASN A 133 -2.22 14.96 -12.75
N MET A 134 -2.56 14.23 -13.80
CA MET A 134 -3.43 13.04 -13.74
C MET A 134 -2.94 11.95 -12.77
N ALA A 135 -1.66 11.95 -12.36
CA ALA A 135 -1.17 11.07 -11.30
C ALA A 135 -1.87 11.33 -9.94
N ILE A 136 -2.35 12.56 -9.71
CA ILE A 136 -3.16 12.89 -8.52
C ILE A 136 -4.51 12.19 -8.57
N ARG A 137 -5.16 12.16 -9.74
CA ARG A 137 -6.40 11.40 -9.94
C ARG A 137 -6.19 9.92 -9.67
N LEU A 138 -5.06 9.35 -10.10
CA LEU A 138 -4.69 7.97 -9.79
C LEU A 138 -4.51 7.73 -8.28
N ALA A 139 -3.90 8.67 -7.55
CA ALA A 139 -3.79 8.61 -6.09
C ALA A 139 -5.16 8.65 -5.40
N CYS A 140 -6.07 9.52 -5.84
CA CYS A 140 -7.42 9.59 -5.31
C CYS A 140 -8.23 8.33 -5.64
N ALA A 141 -8.09 7.80 -6.86
CA ALA A 141 -8.71 6.54 -7.27
C ALA A 141 -8.24 5.38 -6.39
N TRP A 142 -6.95 5.35 -6.02
CA TRP A 142 -6.42 4.35 -5.09
C TRP A 142 -7.06 4.46 -3.69
N VAL A 143 -7.28 5.68 -3.16
CA VAL A 143 -7.98 5.86 -1.87
C VAL A 143 -9.42 5.37 -1.97
N ILE A 144 -10.11 5.66 -3.07
CA ILE A 144 -11.47 5.15 -3.30
C ILE A 144 -11.47 3.61 -3.35
N ALA A 145 -10.46 3.00 -3.99
CA ALA A 145 -10.29 1.55 -3.97
C ALA A 145 -9.99 0.99 -2.60
N SER A 146 -9.29 1.74 -1.73
CA SER A 146 -8.98 1.30 -0.38
C SER A 146 -10.23 1.02 0.45
N PHE A 147 -11.31 1.79 0.25
CA PHE A 147 -12.59 1.59 0.92
C PHE A 147 -13.16 0.20 0.68
N PHE A 148 -12.87 -0.37 -0.48
CA PHE A 148 -13.38 -1.68 -0.90
C PHE A 148 -12.28 -2.74 -0.93
N ALA A 149 -11.14 -2.50 -0.29
CA ALA A 149 -9.97 -3.37 -0.37
C ALA A 149 -10.28 -4.81 0.06
N HIS A 150 -11.17 -5.01 1.03
CA HIS A 150 -11.63 -6.36 1.43
C HIS A 150 -12.25 -7.16 0.26
N HIS A 151 -13.03 -6.50 -0.60
CA HIS A 151 -13.71 -7.13 -1.73
C HIS A 151 -12.85 -7.18 -2.99
N LEU A 152 -12.14 -6.08 -3.28
CA LEU A 152 -11.30 -5.98 -4.48
C LEU A 152 -10.10 -6.92 -4.42
N SER A 153 -9.53 -7.14 -3.23
CA SER A 153 -8.37 -8.03 -3.10
C SER A 153 -8.67 -9.48 -3.46
N GLN A 154 -9.93 -9.91 -3.33
CA GLN A 154 -10.33 -11.28 -3.63
C GLN A 154 -10.35 -11.60 -5.13
N ILE A 155 -10.35 -10.57 -6.00
CA ILE A 155 -10.44 -10.75 -7.47
C ILE A 155 -9.20 -11.49 -8.01
N PHE A 156 -8.01 -11.24 -7.45
CA PHE A 156 -6.74 -11.82 -7.90
C PHE A 156 -5.93 -12.47 -6.77
N GLY A 157 -6.61 -13.18 -5.86
CA GLY A 157 -5.91 -14.01 -4.86
C GLY A 157 -5.46 -13.28 -3.61
N ASN A 158 -6.30 -12.39 -3.08
CA ASN A 158 -6.12 -11.66 -1.82
C ASN A 158 -5.02 -10.58 -1.85
N THR A 159 -4.75 -9.99 -3.01
CA THR A 159 -3.75 -8.93 -3.19
C THR A 159 -4.38 -7.54 -3.26
N PHE A 160 -3.74 -6.51 -2.72
CA PHE A 160 -4.20 -5.13 -2.87
C PHE A 160 -3.05 -4.16 -3.19
N PRO A 161 -3.21 -3.25 -4.16
CA PRO A 161 -2.17 -2.29 -4.56
C PRO A 161 -1.65 -1.46 -3.38
N LEU A 162 -0.34 -1.24 -3.31
CA LEU A 162 0.24 -0.25 -2.40
C LEU A 162 0.35 1.10 -3.12
N LEU A 163 0.27 2.22 -2.40
CA LEU A 163 0.49 3.55 -2.97
C LEU A 163 1.80 4.13 -2.44
N PHE A 164 2.67 4.59 -3.33
CA PHE A 164 3.90 5.30 -2.97
C PHE A 164 3.85 6.72 -3.52
N ILE A 165 3.95 7.72 -2.65
CA ILE A 165 4.04 9.12 -3.05
C ILE A 165 5.47 9.60 -2.80
N THR A 166 6.18 9.96 -3.86
CA THR A 166 7.57 10.43 -3.79
C THR A 166 7.73 11.82 -4.38
N GLY A 167 8.76 12.53 -3.98
CA GLY A 167 9.06 13.86 -4.48
C GLY A 167 10.02 14.62 -3.58
N GLN A 168 10.71 15.60 -4.16
CA GLN A 168 11.66 16.46 -3.45
C GLN A 168 10.98 17.23 -2.32
N LEU A 169 11.78 17.79 -1.41
CA LEU A 169 11.30 18.72 -0.38
C LEU A 169 10.45 19.84 -1.02
N GLN A 170 9.37 20.23 -0.35
CA GLN A 170 8.41 21.26 -0.80
C GLN A 170 7.58 20.91 -2.07
N SER A 171 7.59 19.66 -2.53
CA SER A 171 6.71 19.20 -3.64
C SER A 171 5.21 19.10 -3.28
N GLY A 172 4.83 19.34 -2.01
CA GLY A 172 3.45 19.21 -1.55
C GLY A 172 3.02 17.77 -1.25
N LYS A 173 3.95 16.83 -1.08
CA LYS A 173 3.69 15.42 -0.74
C LYS A 173 2.88 15.23 0.54
N THR A 174 3.31 15.85 1.64
CA THR A 174 2.63 15.75 2.93
C THR A 174 1.21 16.31 2.83
N THR A 175 1.03 17.44 2.16
CA THR A 175 -0.30 18.03 1.89
C THR A 175 -1.21 17.07 1.12
N LEU A 176 -0.69 16.42 0.06
CA LEU A 176 -1.46 15.44 -0.70
C LEU A 176 -1.88 14.26 0.18
N CYS A 177 -0.94 13.68 0.94
CA CYS A 177 -1.22 12.54 1.83
C CYS A 177 -2.26 12.88 2.90
N GLU A 178 -2.23 14.11 3.43
CA GLU A 178 -3.23 14.60 4.37
C GLU A 178 -4.63 14.71 3.74
N TRP A 179 -4.75 15.20 2.50
CA TRP A 179 -6.03 15.24 1.79
C TRP A 179 -6.54 13.84 1.43
N LEU A 180 -5.66 12.96 0.97
CA LEU A 180 -5.98 11.55 0.70
C LEU A 180 -6.44 10.83 1.97
N SER A 181 -5.82 11.10 3.12
CA SER A 181 -6.25 10.56 4.42
C SER A 181 -7.59 11.16 4.86
N ALA A 182 -7.81 12.45 4.60
CA ALA A 182 -9.06 13.14 4.93
C ALA A 182 -10.28 12.60 4.14
N MET A 183 -10.08 12.11 2.91
CA MET A 183 -11.11 11.36 2.17
C MET A 183 -11.60 10.12 2.95
N ALA A 184 -10.77 9.53 3.81
CA ALA A 184 -11.13 8.42 4.70
C ALA A 184 -11.60 8.87 6.09
N GLY A 185 -11.68 10.18 6.34
CA GLY A 185 -12.07 10.74 7.64
C GLY A 185 -10.95 10.73 8.68
N LEU A 186 -9.71 10.50 8.26
CA LEU A 186 -8.53 10.52 9.13
C LEU A 186 -7.99 11.95 9.24
N THR A 187 -7.75 12.39 10.47
CA THR A 187 -7.19 13.73 10.77
C THR A 187 -5.76 13.68 11.29
N THR A 188 -5.24 12.49 11.57
CA THR A 188 -3.87 12.26 12.04
C THR A 188 -2.85 12.43 10.93
N ARG A 189 -1.63 12.86 11.30
CA ARG A 189 -0.47 12.76 10.41
C ARG A 189 -0.05 11.30 10.24
N GLY A 190 0.68 11.03 9.16
CA GLY A 190 1.24 9.72 8.88
C GLY A 190 2.16 9.22 10.00
N TYR A 191 2.23 7.90 10.15
CA TYR A 191 3.12 7.26 11.10
C TYR A 191 4.53 7.24 10.51
N SER A 192 5.54 7.72 11.25
CA SER A 192 6.92 7.69 10.76
C SER A 192 7.39 6.24 10.57
N PHE A 193 7.71 5.86 9.34
CA PHE A 193 8.17 4.51 8.99
C PHE A 193 9.54 4.19 9.60
N SER A 194 10.42 5.20 9.60
CA SER A 194 11.79 5.06 10.09
C SER A 194 11.83 4.85 11.61
N VAL A 195 10.98 5.55 12.35
CA VAL A 195 10.92 5.49 13.83
C VAL A 195 9.97 4.39 14.33
N GLY A 196 8.92 4.04 13.58
CA GLY A 196 7.91 3.07 13.98
C GLY A 196 8.50 1.67 14.22
N THR A 197 8.11 1.03 15.33
CA THR A 197 8.46 -0.37 15.58
C THR A 197 7.67 -1.28 14.65
N GLU A 198 8.22 -2.45 14.30
CA GLU A 198 7.54 -3.45 13.47
C GLU A 198 6.17 -3.84 14.05
N VAL A 199 6.10 -3.96 15.39
CA VAL A 199 4.84 -4.23 16.12
C VAL A 199 3.83 -3.08 15.97
N GLY A 200 4.28 -1.82 15.97
CA GLY A 200 3.40 -0.66 15.76
C GLY A 200 2.83 -0.62 14.34
N LEU A 201 3.66 -0.92 13.33
CA LEU A 201 3.25 -1.02 11.94
C LEU A 201 2.24 -2.15 11.72
N GLU A 202 2.51 -3.34 12.29
CA GLU A 202 1.58 -4.48 12.27
C GLU A 202 0.23 -4.10 12.88
N ARG A 203 0.23 -3.54 14.09
CA ARG A 203 -1.01 -3.12 14.78
C ARG A 203 -1.83 -2.13 13.96
N GLY A 204 -1.18 -1.11 13.38
CA GLY A 204 -1.87 -0.13 12.54
C GLY A 204 -2.47 -0.77 11.29
N SER A 205 -1.73 -1.69 10.67
CA SER A 205 -2.19 -2.44 9.50
C SER A 205 -3.39 -3.37 9.77
N PHE A 206 -3.55 -3.83 11.01
CA PHE A 206 -4.70 -4.63 11.45
C PHE A 206 -5.91 -3.77 11.82
N TYR A 207 -5.66 -2.54 12.28
CA TYR A 207 -6.66 -1.65 12.84
C TYR A 207 -7.49 -0.88 11.79
N TYR A 208 -6.88 -0.45 10.69
CA TYR A 208 -7.55 0.35 9.65
C TYR A 208 -8.19 -0.55 8.57
N SER A 209 -9.32 -1.19 8.82
CA SER A 209 -9.91 -2.17 7.89
C SER A 209 -10.53 -1.51 6.65
N SER A 210 -9.98 -1.81 5.47
CA SER A 210 -10.37 -1.19 4.20
C SER A 210 -10.35 0.34 4.27
N LEU A 211 -9.31 0.87 4.89
CA LEU A 211 -9.00 2.30 4.99
C LEU A 211 -7.50 2.49 4.73
N PRO A 212 -7.07 3.68 4.28
CA PRO A 212 -5.66 3.97 4.09
C PRO A 212 -4.93 4.02 5.44
N PHE A 213 -3.76 3.39 5.51
CA PHE A 213 -2.80 3.52 6.60
C PHE A 213 -1.54 4.18 6.06
N TRP A 214 -1.30 5.42 6.48
CA TRP A 214 -0.25 6.27 5.96
C TRP A 214 1.06 6.12 6.76
N LEU A 215 2.11 5.70 6.07
CA LEU A 215 3.48 5.60 6.54
C LEU A 215 4.33 6.72 5.92
N ASP A 216 4.75 7.69 6.74
CA ASP A 216 5.54 8.84 6.29
C ASP A 216 7.05 8.64 6.51
N GLU A 217 7.85 9.49 5.87
CA GLU A 217 9.30 9.56 6.02
C GLU A 217 10.05 8.29 5.63
N TYR A 218 9.59 7.58 4.59
CA TYR A 218 10.39 6.51 4.00
C TYR A 218 11.71 7.08 3.44
N ARG A 219 12.79 6.36 3.75
CA ARG A 219 14.15 6.56 3.26
C ARG A 219 14.74 5.20 2.93
N ASN A 220 15.47 5.11 1.84
CA ASN A 220 16.18 3.87 1.51
C ASN A 220 17.44 3.80 2.38
N SER A 221 17.35 3.09 3.50
CA SER A 221 18.43 2.95 4.47
C SER A 221 18.45 1.53 5.00
N ASP A 222 19.62 1.06 5.46
CA ASP A 222 19.76 -0.31 5.98
C ASP A 222 18.83 -0.63 7.16
N LYS A 223 18.48 0.39 7.96
CA LYS A 223 17.49 0.27 9.05
C LYS A 223 16.09 -0.09 8.55
N ASN A 224 15.75 0.32 7.32
CA ASN A 224 14.44 0.14 6.73
C ASN A 224 14.35 -1.15 5.90
N LYS A 225 15.47 -1.67 5.37
CA LYS A 225 15.51 -2.92 4.59
C LYS A 225 14.88 -4.11 5.32
N GLY A 226 15.12 -4.23 6.63
CA GLY A 226 14.51 -5.28 7.45
C GLY A 226 12.99 -5.18 7.57
N LYS A 227 12.41 -3.98 7.37
CA LYS A 227 10.97 -3.71 7.41
C LYS A 227 10.31 -3.79 6.03
N GLU A 228 11.05 -3.93 4.93
CA GLU A 228 10.45 -3.94 3.58
C GLU A 228 9.64 -5.22 3.28
N SER A 229 9.93 -6.31 4.00
CA SER A 229 9.12 -7.54 3.99
C SER A 229 7.67 -7.28 4.42
N PHE A 230 7.44 -6.27 5.26
CA PHE A 230 6.10 -5.82 5.65
C PHE A 230 5.28 -5.41 4.43
N PHE A 231 5.85 -4.67 3.49
CA PHE A 231 5.12 -4.22 2.31
C PHE A 231 4.70 -5.38 1.41
N ARG A 232 5.55 -6.39 1.24
CA ARG A 232 5.19 -7.62 0.51
C ARG A 232 4.02 -8.32 1.20
N SER A 233 4.10 -8.49 2.52
CA SER A 233 3.04 -9.08 3.33
C SER A 233 1.74 -8.28 3.25
N ALA A 234 1.83 -6.95 3.23
CA ALA A 234 0.68 -6.06 3.14
C ALA A 234 0.01 -6.11 1.76
N TYR A 235 0.80 -6.17 0.69
CA TYR A 235 0.27 -6.35 -0.66
C TYR A 235 -0.48 -7.67 -0.78
N ASP A 236 0.11 -8.77 -0.31
CA ASP A 236 -0.49 -10.11 -0.34
C ASP A 236 -1.56 -10.31 0.77
N ARG A 237 -1.78 -9.26 1.59
CA ARG A 237 -2.65 -9.25 2.78
C ARG A 237 -2.46 -10.46 3.69
N GLN A 238 -1.21 -10.94 3.78
CA GLN A 238 -0.82 -12.13 4.53
C GLN A 238 -0.66 -11.81 6.01
N MET A 239 -0.96 -12.81 6.84
CA MET A 239 -0.84 -12.73 8.30
C MET A 239 0.63 -12.88 8.71
N GLY A 240 1.13 -11.99 9.56
CA GLY A 240 2.34 -12.27 10.33
C GLY A 240 2.04 -13.34 11.38
N LEU A 241 2.56 -14.55 11.21
CA LEU A 241 2.47 -15.61 12.22
C LEU A 241 3.58 -15.39 13.25
N LYS A 242 3.22 -15.01 14.48
CA LYS A 242 4.14 -15.04 15.62
C LYS A 242 3.72 -16.16 16.57
N GLY A 243 4.63 -17.11 16.80
CA GLY A 243 4.43 -18.17 17.80
C GLY A 243 4.39 -17.57 19.20
N VAL A 244 3.39 -17.89 19.99
CA VAL A 244 3.28 -17.44 21.38
C VAL A 244 4.07 -18.40 22.26
N ARG A 245 4.94 -17.87 23.14
CA ARG A 245 5.85 -18.68 23.98
C ARG A 245 5.17 -19.43 25.13
N GLN A 246 3.88 -19.17 25.39
CA GLN A 246 3.18 -19.67 26.59
C GLN A 246 1.86 -20.41 26.32
N ASP A 247 1.30 -20.36 25.12
CA ASP A 247 0.11 -21.12 24.75
C ASP A 247 0.32 -21.74 23.38
N PHE A 248 -0.10 -23.00 23.19
CA PHE A 248 -0.24 -23.62 21.87
C PHE A 248 -1.30 -22.84 21.07
N GLY A 249 -0.87 -21.73 20.45
CA GLY A 249 -1.73 -20.84 19.69
C GLY A 249 -0.92 -19.78 18.95
N VAL A 250 -1.31 -19.51 17.70
CA VAL A 250 -0.77 -18.41 16.90
C VAL A 250 -1.76 -17.25 16.94
N ARG A 251 -1.42 -16.13 17.59
CA ARG A 251 -2.16 -14.87 17.44
C ARG A 251 -1.54 -14.08 16.29
N GLY A 252 -2.03 -14.31 15.08
CA GLY A 252 -1.77 -13.43 13.93
C GLY A 252 -2.98 -12.54 13.67
N GLY A 253 -2.76 -11.26 13.41
CA GLY A 253 -3.77 -10.39 12.81
C GLY A 253 -3.69 -10.48 11.28
N SER A 254 -4.84 -10.38 10.59
CA SER A 254 -4.87 -10.21 9.14
C SER A 254 -4.58 -8.76 8.79
N ILE A 255 -3.70 -8.47 7.83
CA ILE A 255 -3.53 -7.11 7.32
C ILE A 255 -4.84 -6.64 6.66
N ARG A 256 -5.44 -5.61 7.24
CA ARG A 256 -6.76 -5.09 6.81
C ARG A 256 -6.65 -3.76 6.06
N ALA A 257 -5.60 -3.00 6.35
CA ALA A 257 -5.36 -1.69 5.77
C ALA A 257 -4.85 -1.72 4.33
N ALA A 258 -5.15 -0.65 3.61
CA ALA A 258 -4.46 -0.32 2.37
C ALA A 258 -3.26 0.58 2.72
N ILE A 259 -2.05 0.19 2.32
CA ILE A 259 -0.84 0.91 2.75
C ILE A 259 -0.52 2.04 1.77
N MET A 260 -0.42 3.26 2.30
CA MET A 260 0.10 4.42 1.61
C MET A 260 1.44 4.80 2.22
N VAL A 261 2.47 5.00 1.39
CA VAL A 261 3.82 5.36 1.82
C VAL A 261 4.20 6.70 1.21
N SER A 262 4.84 7.57 1.99
CA SER A 262 5.46 8.79 1.48
C SER A 262 6.95 8.86 1.81
N GLY A 263 7.75 9.28 0.83
CA GLY A 263 9.21 9.31 0.95
C GLY A 263 9.87 10.31 0.03
N GLN A 264 11.18 10.48 0.19
CA GLN A 264 12.03 11.12 -0.84
C GLN A 264 12.64 10.05 -1.74
N ASP A 265 13.03 8.93 -1.15
CA ASP A 265 13.53 7.76 -1.85
C ASP A 265 12.38 6.77 -2.12
N THR A 266 12.62 5.88 -3.07
CA THR A 266 11.78 4.71 -3.36
C THR A 266 12.54 3.43 -2.99
N PRO A 267 11.85 2.32 -2.71
CA PRO A 267 12.52 1.04 -2.50
C PRO A 267 13.34 0.66 -3.74
N THR A 268 14.51 0.06 -3.56
CA THR A 268 15.36 -0.42 -4.66
C THR A 268 15.04 -1.85 -5.10
N ASP A 269 14.26 -2.59 -4.31
CA ASP A 269 13.84 -3.94 -4.65
C ASP A 269 12.74 -3.91 -5.73
N LEU A 270 13.06 -4.39 -6.93
CA LEU A 270 12.14 -4.42 -8.08
C LEU A 270 10.85 -5.19 -7.79
N ALA A 271 10.95 -6.32 -7.08
CA ALA A 271 9.79 -7.11 -6.72
C ALA A 271 8.82 -6.31 -5.84
N LEU A 272 9.34 -5.46 -4.96
CA LEU A 272 8.54 -4.56 -4.14
C LEU A 272 8.00 -3.39 -4.97
N GLN A 273 8.82 -2.79 -5.85
CA GLN A 273 8.37 -1.69 -6.71
C GLN A 273 7.19 -2.10 -7.63
N GLN A 274 7.10 -3.35 -8.08
CA GLN A 274 5.96 -3.88 -8.87
C GLN A 274 4.63 -3.89 -8.10
N ARG A 275 4.66 -3.84 -6.76
CA ARG A 275 3.47 -3.83 -5.89
C ARG A 275 2.94 -2.41 -5.62
N PHE A 276 3.72 -1.39 -5.99
CA PHE A 276 3.38 0.02 -5.77
C PHE A 276 2.83 0.68 -7.04
N ILE A 277 1.81 1.49 -6.86
CA ILE A 277 1.51 2.62 -7.72
C ILE A 277 2.36 3.79 -7.23
N THR A 278 3.33 4.24 -8.03
CA THR A 278 4.26 5.30 -7.63
C THR A 278 3.86 6.64 -8.24
N ILE A 279 3.52 7.59 -7.38
CA ILE A 279 3.17 8.97 -7.77
C ILE A 279 4.37 9.86 -7.50
N ARG A 280 5.03 10.33 -8.57
CA ARG A 280 6.17 11.26 -8.48
C ARG A 280 5.68 12.70 -8.57
N LEU A 281 5.83 13.46 -7.47
CA LEU A 281 5.49 14.88 -7.42
C LEU A 281 6.66 15.76 -7.81
N LYS A 282 6.41 16.69 -8.72
CA LYS A 282 7.35 17.74 -9.13
C LYS A 282 7.19 18.96 -8.20
N LYS A 283 8.24 19.80 -8.08
CA LYS A 283 8.20 21.03 -7.25
C LYS A 283 7.18 22.06 -7.72
N LYS A 284 6.87 22.08 -9.02
CA LYS A 284 5.95 23.06 -9.61
C LYS A 284 4.51 22.58 -9.42
N ARG A 285 3.76 23.27 -8.55
CA ARG A 285 2.30 23.14 -8.40
C ARG A 285 1.66 24.51 -8.57
N SER A 286 0.43 24.56 -9.08
CA SER A 286 -0.31 25.81 -9.21
C SER A 286 -0.63 26.37 -7.82
N GLY A 287 -1.06 25.50 -6.89
CA GLY A 287 -1.50 25.90 -5.55
C GLY A 287 -2.80 26.70 -5.53
N VAL A 288 -3.45 26.88 -6.68
CA VAL A 288 -4.59 27.80 -6.86
C VAL A 288 -5.79 27.38 -6.00
N ASN A 289 -5.97 26.08 -5.79
CA ASN A 289 -7.10 25.54 -5.04
C ASN A 289 -6.73 25.13 -3.62
N TYR A 290 -5.54 25.49 -3.13
CA TYR A 290 -5.04 25.03 -1.84
C TYR A 290 -5.98 25.43 -0.69
N ASP A 291 -6.36 26.70 -0.61
CA ASP A 291 -7.20 27.20 0.49
C ASP A 291 -8.59 26.56 0.46
N GLN A 292 -9.17 26.42 -0.74
CA GLN A 292 -10.45 25.72 -0.91
C GLN A 292 -10.36 24.26 -0.46
N LEU A 293 -9.31 23.54 -0.86
CA LEU A 293 -9.09 22.15 -0.44
C LEU A 293 -8.85 22.03 1.07
N GLN A 294 -8.20 23.01 1.71
CA GLN A 294 -8.04 23.03 3.16
C GLN A 294 -9.37 23.25 3.88
N LEU A 295 -10.21 24.15 3.39
CA LEU A 295 -11.56 24.37 3.94
C LEU A 295 -12.44 23.12 3.80
N MET A 296 -12.33 22.40 2.68
CA MET A 296 -13.09 21.18 2.42
C MET A 296 -12.54 19.94 3.15
N LYS A 297 -11.34 20.01 3.73
CA LYS A 297 -10.63 18.85 4.30
C LYS A 297 -11.47 18.05 5.29
N ALA A 298 -12.19 18.72 6.20
CA ALA A 298 -13.04 18.05 7.19
C ALA A 298 -14.23 17.30 6.58
N ASP A 299 -14.64 17.69 5.36
CA ASP A 299 -15.81 17.15 4.67
C ASP A 299 -15.48 16.14 3.57
N MET A 300 -14.20 15.91 3.28
CA MET A 300 -13.78 15.02 2.19
C MET A 300 -14.29 13.58 2.34
N SER A 301 -14.51 13.09 3.57
CA SER A 301 -15.11 11.76 3.80
C SER A 301 -16.59 11.67 3.42
N GLY A 302 -17.22 12.79 3.09
CA GLY A 302 -18.58 12.88 2.55
C GLY A 302 -18.76 12.19 1.19
N ILE A 303 -17.68 11.79 0.51
CA ILE A 303 -17.74 11.00 -0.73
C ILE A 303 -18.17 9.54 -0.48
N LEU A 304 -17.86 8.99 0.70
CA LEU A 304 -17.95 7.55 0.94
C LEU A 304 -19.37 6.97 0.84
N PRO A 305 -20.44 7.59 1.38
CA PRO A 305 -21.80 7.05 1.27
C PRO A 305 -22.26 6.85 -0.18
N GLY A 306 -21.95 7.81 -1.05
CA GLY A 306 -22.25 7.73 -2.48
C GLY A 306 -21.49 6.58 -3.15
N LEU A 307 -20.20 6.45 -2.84
CA LEU A 307 -19.35 5.39 -3.38
C LEU A 307 -19.83 4.00 -2.94
N VAL A 308 -20.18 3.79 -1.66
CA VAL A 308 -20.67 2.49 -1.16
C VAL A 308 -21.98 2.09 -1.85
N ARG A 309 -22.89 3.05 -2.04
CA ARG A 309 -24.15 2.81 -2.76
C ARG A 309 -23.92 2.37 -4.20
N GLN A 310 -22.96 2.99 -4.90
CA GLN A 310 -22.63 2.63 -6.27
C GLN A 310 -21.91 1.28 -6.34
N PHE A 311 -20.95 1.04 -5.45
CA PHE A 311 -20.19 -0.21 -5.39
C PHE A 311 -21.10 -1.43 -5.24
N SER A 312 -22.05 -1.39 -4.31
CA SER A 312 -22.98 -2.51 -4.08
C SER A 312 -23.87 -2.82 -5.29
N ARG A 313 -24.16 -1.82 -6.14
CA ARG A 313 -24.94 -2.01 -7.38
C ARG A 313 -24.10 -2.51 -8.54
N LYS A 314 -22.85 -2.03 -8.65
CA LYS A 314 -21.97 -2.23 -9.81
C LYS A 314 -20.86 -3.25 -9.58
N TYR A 315 -20.87 -3.98 -8.46
CA TYR A 315 -19.79 -4.94 -8.15
C TYR A 315 -19.50 -5.95 -9.28
N PRO A 316 -20.49 -6.56 -9.94
CA PRO A 316 -20.23 -7.43 -11.09
C PRO A 316 -19.50 -6.73 -12.23
N ASP A 317 -19.93 -5.50 -12.55
CA ASP A 317 -19.34 -4.69 -13.62
C ASP A 317 -17.91 -4.25 -13.28
N ILE A 318 -17.66 -3.92 -12.00
CA ILE A 318 -16.31 -3.65 -11.48
C ILE A 318 -15.39 -4.84 -11.70
N VAL A 319 -15.84 -6.07 -11.38
CA VAL A 319 -15.02 -7.28 -11.58
C VAL A 319 -14.68 -7.47 -13.06
N VAL A 320 -15.64 -7.23 -13.97
CA VAL A 320 -15.41 -7.30 -15.41
C VAL A 320 -14.43 -6.23 -15.87
N ALA A 321 -14.60 -4.97 -15.44
CA ALA A 321 -13.74 -3.85 -15.80
C ALA A 321 -12.29 -4.06 -15.31
N VAL A 322 -12.11 -4.55 -14.08
CA VAL A 322 -10.80 -4.89 -13.51
C VAL A 322 -10.13 -6.00 -14.34
N LYS A 323 -10.83 -7.07 -14.68
CA LYS A 323 -10.26 -8.15 -15.53
C LYS A 323 -9.89 -7.67 -16.93
N LYS A 324 -10.75 -6.84 -17.54
CA LYS A 324 -10.49 -6.24 -18.85
C LYS A 324 -9.24 -5.35 -18.82
N MET A 325 -9.11 -4.51 -17.80
CA MET A 325 -7.94 -3.63 -17.64
C MET A 325 -6.63 -4.43 -17.48
N ARG A 326 -6.65 -5.52 -16.68
CA ARG A 326 -5.49 -6.42 -16.55
C ARG A 326 -5.10 -7.00 -17.90
N GLY A 327 -6.07 -7.54 -18.64
CA GLY A 327 -5.83 -8.09 -19.98
C GLY A 327 -5.19 -7.09 -20.93
N HIS A 328 -5.69 -5.85 -20.93
CA HIS A 328 -5.13 -4.78 -21.76
C HIS A 328 -3.70 -4.41 -21.38
N LEU A 329 -3.37 -4.34 -20.08
CA LEU A 329 -1.99 -4.10 -19.64
C LEU A 329 -1.05 -5.26 -20.02
N SER A 330 -1.53 -6.50 -19.91
CA SER A 330 -0.76 -7.68 -20.33
C SER A 330 -0.49 -7.70 -21.84
N GLU A 331 -1.45 -7.28 -22.68
CA GLU A 331 -1.25 -7.10 -24.13
C GLU A 331 -0.14 -6.07 -24.44
N GLN A 332 0.05 -5.08 -23.56
CA GLN A 332 1.12 -4.08 -23.65
C GLN A 332 2.45 -4.56 -23.06
N LYS A 333 2.61 -5.87 -22.80
CA LYS A 333 3.80 -6.50 -22.19
C LYS A 333 4.15 -5.98 -20.79
N VAL A 334 3.18 -5.44 -20.05
CA VAL A 334 3.37 -5.08 -18.64
C VAL A 334 3.32 -6.36 -17.80
N ASP A 335 4.22 -6.49 -16.82
CA ASP A 335 4.25 -7.67 -15.94
C ASP A 335 2.93 -7.89 -15.19
N ASP A 336 2.68 -9.12 -14.76
CA ASP A 336 1.41 -9.50 -14.15
C ASP A 336 1.09 -8.73 -12.86
N ARG A 337 2.08 -8.46 -12.00
CA ARG A 337 1.87 -7.75 -10.74
C ARG A 337 1.56 -6.29 -10.99
N THR A 338 2.30 -5.63 -11.88
CA THR A 338 1.99 -4.25 -12.26
C THR A 338 0.61 -4.19 -12.93
N SER A 339 0.29 -5.15 -13.81
CA SER A 339 -1.02 -5.24 -14.46
C SER A 339 -2.17 -5.35 -13.46
N VAL A 340 -2.09 -6.27 -12.48
CA VAL A 340 -3.08 -6.41 -11.39
C VAL A 340 -3.19 -5.13 -10.57
N THR A 341 -2.05 -4.52 -10.24
CA THR A 341 -1.96 -3.35 -9.37
C THR A 341 -2.73 -2.15 -9.95
N TYR A 342 -2.53 -1.84 -11.23
CA TYR A 342 -3.23 -0.75 -11.90
C TYR A 342 -4.67 -1.13 -12.27
N ALA A 343 -4.93 -2.39 -12.61
CA ALA A 343 -6.26 -2.87 -12.99
C ALA A 343 -7.30 -2.73 -11.86
N ILE A 344 -6.92 -3.05 -10.62
CA ILE A 344 -7.82 -2.92 -9.45
C ILE A 344 -8.31 -1.48 -9.30
N VAL A 345 -7.39 -0.51 -9.38
CA VAL A 345 -7.70 0.90 -9.18
C VAL A 345 -8.51 1.46 -10.34
N MET A 346 -8.08 1.18 -11.58
CA MET A 346 -8.73 1.74 -12.76
C MET A 346 -10.09 1.12 -13.04
N GLY A 347 -10.24 -0.20 -12.88
CA GLY A 347 -11.51 -0.88 -13.10
C GLY A 347 -12.60 -0.41 -12.11
N LEU A 348 -12.22 -0.09 -10.88
CA LEU A 348 -13.13 0.55 -9.93
C LEU A 348 -13.44 2.00 -10.35
N TYR A 349 -12.43 2.80 -10.64
CA TYR A 349 -12.59 4.22 -10.99
C TYR A 349 -13.55 4.41 -12.17
N ASP A 350 -13.37 3.61 -13.23
CA ASP A 350 -14.21 3.63 -14.42
C ASP A 350 -15.68 3.38 -14.05
N GLN A 351 -15.96 2.46 -13.13
CA GLN A 351 -17.34 2.06 -12.85
C GLN A 351 -18.08 2.95 -11.85
N ILE A 352 -17.38 3.53 -10.85
CA ILE A 352 -18.05 4.25 -9.76
C ILE A 352 -17.64 5.72 -9.58
N VAL A 353 -16.65 6.20 -10.34
CA VAL A 353 -16.24 7.60 -10.29
C VAL A 353 -16.57 8.30 -11.61
N ARG A 354 -15.98 7.85 -12.72
CA ARG A 354 -16.22 8.43 -14.04
C ARG A 354 -16.09 7.37 -15.13
N GLU A 355 -17.22 6.94 -15.67
CA GLU A 355 -17.28 5.98 -16.77
C GLU A 355 -16.66 6.53 -18.06
N ASN A 356 -15.92 5.66 -18.75
CA ASN A 356 -15.37 5.91 -20.08
C ASN A 356 -14.47 7.16 -20.17
N HIS A 357 -13.74 7.48 -19.10
CA HIS A 357 -12.78 8.58 -19.08
C HIS A 357 -11.51 8.19 -19.86
N ARG A 358 -11.58 8.28 -21.21
CA ARG A 358 -10.53 7.80 -22.12
C ARG A 358 -9.15 8.37 -21.84
N ASP A 359 -9.03 9.68 -21.69
CA ASP A 359 -7.73 10.32 -21.43
C ASP A 359 -7.07 9.79 -20.15
N PHE A 360 -7.87 9.54 -19.12
CA PHE A 360 -7.37 8.95 -17.89
C PHE A 360 -7.04 7.46 -18.05
N PHE A 361 -7.86 6.70 -18.79
CA PHE A 361 -7.54 5.31 -19.11
C PHE A 361 -6.19 5.20 -19.82
N ASP A 362 -5.98 5.99 -20.88
CA ASP A 362 -4.73 6.02 -21.63
C ASP A 362 -3.57 6.44 -20.75
N PHE A 363 -3.76 7.46 -19.89
CA PHE A 363 -2.76 7.85 -18.90
C PHE A 363 -2.39 6.70 -17.96
N VAL A 364 -3.35 5.95 -17.42
CA VAL A 364 -3.09 4.82 -16.51
C VAL A 364 -2.32 3.72 -17.22
N VAL A 365 -2.65 3.41 -18.47
CA VAL A 365 -1.92 2.42 -19.28
C VAL A 365 -0.47 2.85 -19.48
N GLN A 366 -0.26 4.09 -19.93
CA GLN A 366 1.09 4.63 -20.15
C GLN A 366 1.88 4.73 -18.84
N HIS A 367 1.23 5.12 -17.73
CA HIS A 367 1.87 5.19 -16.43
C HIS A 367 2.25 3.80 -15.89
N GLY A 368 1.41 2.78 -16.10
CA GLY A 368 1.72 1.39 -15.78
C GLY A 368 2.90 0.86 -16.59
N LYS A 369 2.92 1.13 -17.90
CA LYS A 369 4.01 0.76 -18.81
C LYS A 369 5.33 1.44 -18.44
N ALA A 370 5.33 2.76 -18.29
CA ALA A 370 6.51 3.51 -17.88
C ALA A 370 7.02 3.04 -16.50
N SER A 371 6.10 2.74 -15.57
CA SER A 371 6.49 2.18 -14.27
C SER A 371 7.16 0.80 -14.40
N PHE A 372 6.75 -0.03 -15.35
CA PHE A 372 7.41 -1.31 -15.63
C PHE A 372 8.77 -1.10 -16.32
N GLU A 373 8.84 -0.26 -17.33
CA GLU A 373 10.09 0.04 -18.07
C GLU A 373 11.17 0.65 -17.15
N GLU A 374 10.80 1.60 -16.28
CA GLU A 374 11.74 2.15 -15.27
C GLU A 374 12.32 1.03 -14.37
N LYS A 375 11.53 0.01 -14.03
CA LYS A 375 11.95 -1.13 -13.21
C LYS A 375 12.86 -2.09 -13.98
N GLU A 376 12.65 -2.25 -15.28
CA GLU A 376 13.50 -3.08 -16.13
C GLU A 376 14.92 -2.48 -16.27
N VAL A 377 15.03 -1.15 -16.39
CA VAL A 377 16.33 -0.45 -16.43
C VAL A 377 17.11 -0.60 -15.12
N ASP A 378 16.41 -0.68 -13.98
CA ASP A 378 17.01 -0.87 -12.67
C ASP A 378 17.42 -2.34 -12.38
N LYS A 379 17.20 -3.28 -13.31
CA LYS A 379 17.62 -4.68 -13.13
C LYS A 379 19.14 -4.81 -12.97
N PRO A 380 19.62 -5.70 -12.07
CA PRO A 380 21.04 -5.98 -11.93
C PRO A 380 21.71 -6.35 -13.25
N THR A 381 21.04 -7.16 -14.10
CA THR A 381 21.55 -7.53 -15.43
C THR A 381 21.71 -6.31 -16.34
N HIS A 382 20.73 -5.42 -16.39
CA HIS A 382 20.79 -4.19 -17.19
C HIS A 382 21.90 -3.25 -16.71
N GLN A 383 21.98 -2.99 -15.40
CA GLN A 383 23.05 -2.17 -14.81
C GLN A 383 24.44 -2.79 -15.01
N PHE A 384 24.53 -4.12 -15.00
CA PHE A 384 25.77 -4.83 -15.30
C PHE A 384 26.17 -4.66 -16.77
N LEU A 385 25.26 -4.84 -17.73
CA LEU A 385 25.52 -4.66 -19.16
C LEU A 385 25.95 -3.22 -19.49
N LEU A 386 25.28 -2.21 -18.94
CA LEU A 386 25.70 -0.81 -19.06
C LEU A 386 27.11 -0.60 -18.51
N GLY A 387 27.42 -1.21 -17.35
CA GLY A 387 28.76 -1.18 -16.80
C GLY A 387 29.82 -1.84 -17.68
N LEU A 388 29.45 -2.90 -18.42
CA LEU A 388 30.35 -3.52 -19.39
C LEU A 388 30.58 -2.60 -20.60
N GLN A 389 29.58 -1.84 -21.04
CA GLN A 389 29.76 -0.85 -22.12
C GLN A 389 30.76 0.23 -21.72
N GLU A 390 30.74 0.68 -20.47
CA GLU A 390 31.73 1.63 -19.94
C GLU A 390 33.14 1.03 -19.82
N LEU A 391 33.24 -0.30 -19.69
CA LEU A 391 34.49 -1.04 -19.53
C LEU A 391 35.05 -1.61 -20.83
N LYS A 392 34.41 -1.35 -21.97
CA LYS A 392 34.71 -1.96 -23.28
C LYS A 392 36.20 -2.08 -23.57
N ASP A 393 36.95 -0.98 -23.47
CA ASP A 393 38.39 -0.90 -23.79
C ASP A 393 39.28 -1.79 -22.89
N LYS A 394 38.78 -2.24 -21.73
CA LYS A 394 39.53 -3.03 -20.74
C LYS A 394 39.17 -4.51 -20.76
N ILE A 395 37.95 -4.85 -21.17
CA ILE A 395 37.40 -6.19 -21.00
C ILE A 395 37.22 -6.92 -22.33
N PHE A 396 37.27 -6.20 -23.46
CA PHE A 396 37.17 -6.83 -24.77
C PHE A 396 38.38 -7.73 -25.03
N ASN A 397 38.14 -8.81 -25.76
CA ASN A 397 39.05 -9.92 -26.04
C ASN A 397 39.55 -10.73 -24.81
N THR A 398 39.44 -10.21 -23.59
CA THR A 398 39.84 -10.89 -22.35
C THR A 398 38.65 -11.46 -21.59
N SER A 399 37.52 -10.77 -21.58
CA SER A 399 36.32 -11.15 -20.83
C SER A 399 35.01 -11.03 -21.62
N VAL A 400 34.98 -10.25 -22.71
CA VAL A 400 33.82 -10.13 -23.61
C VAL A 400 34.32 -10.24 -25.06
N ARG A 401 33.60 -10.99 -25.90
CA ARG A 401 33.98 -11.22 -27.31
C ARG A 401 32.76 -11.53 -28.18
N ALA A 402 32.73 -11.00 -29.39
CA ALA A 402 31.81 -11.43 -30.44
C ALA A 402 32.24 -12.80 -31.01
N VAL A 403 31.33 -13.78 -31.07
CA VAL A 403 31.60 -15.14 -31.58
C VAL A 403 30.38 -15.66 -32.33
N SER A 404 30.53 -15.90 -33.64
CA SER A 404 29.53 -16.56 -34.49
C SER A 404 28.12 -15.92 -34.40
N GLY A 405 28.04 -14.59 -34.43
CA GLY A 405 26.76 -13.87 -34.29
C GLY A 405 26.20 -13.82 -32.87
N CYS A 406 26.95 -14.27 -31.87
CA CYS A 406 26.58 -14.19 -30.46
C CYS A 406 27.59 -13.35 -29.66
N LEU A 407 27.16 -12.82 -28.52
CA LEU A 407 28.05 -12.23 -27.53
C LEU A 407 28.48 -13.30 -26.52
N ALA A 408 29.78 -13.52 -26.41
CA ALA A 408 30.36 -14.39 -25.40
C ALA A 408 30.92 -13.55 -24.24
N ILE A 409 30.49 -13.84 -23.02
CA ILE A 409 30.93 -13.17 -21.79
C ILE A 409 31.58 -14.21 -20.87
N TYR A 410 32.89 -14.10 -20.63
CA TYR A 410 33.55 -14.79 -19.53
C TYR A 410 33.14 -14.10 -18.22
N PHE A 411 32.04 -14.60 -17.65
CA PHE A 411 31.30 -13.92 -16.59
C PHE A 411 32.15 -13.61 -15.36
N GLN A 412 33.06 -14.51 -14.98
CA GLN A 412 33.95 -14.29 -13.84
C GLN A 412 34.92 -13.12 -14.05
N GLY A 413 35.49 -12.99 -15.26
CA GLY A 413 36.38 -11.89 -15.61
C GLY A 413 35.62 -10.56 -15.69
N ALA A 414 34.52 -10.54 -16.46
CA ALA A 414 33.70 -9.34 -16.65
C ALA A 414 33.12 -8.82 -15.32
N TYR A 415 32.60 -9.73 -14.48
CA TYR A 415 32.07 -9.38 -13.16
C TYR A 415 33.14 -8.80 -12.23
N GLY A 416 34.35 -9.38 -12.21
CA GLY A 416 35.47 -8.86 -11.42
C GLY A 416 35.92 -7.46 -11.86
N ALA A 417 35.95 -7.22 -13.18
CA ALA A 417 36.26 -5.89 -13.74
C ALA A 417 35.19 -4.85 -13.33
N TYR A 418 33.91 -5.21 -13.46
CA TYR A 418 32.80 -4.36 -13.03
C TYR A 418 32.84 -4.03 -11.52
N GLN A 419 33.08 -5.02 -10.65
CA GLN A 419 33.24 -4.79 -9.22
C GLN A 419 34.39 -3.83 -8.91
N THR A 420 35.51 -3.95 -9.64
CA THR A 420 36.65 -3.06 -9.49
C THR A 420 36.30 -1.63 -9.88
N MET A 421 35.57 -1.44 -10.99
CA MET A 421 35.07 -0.14 -11.43
C MET A 421 34.16 0.50 -10.39
N MET A 422 33.19 -0.25 -9.85
CA MET A 422 32.27 0.27 -8.85
C MET A 422 33.00 0.66 -7.56
N ARG A 423 33.97 -0.14 -7.10
CA ARG A 423 34.82 0.21 -5.95
C ARG A 423 35.62 1.49 -6.17
N GLN A 424 36.14 1.72 -7.37
CA GLN A 424 36.83 2.96 -7.73
C GLN A 424 35.91 4.19 -7.66
N ARG A 425 34.59 3.99 -7.84
CA ARG A 425 33.56 5.02 -7.68
C ARG A 425 33.04 5.16 -6.24
N GLY A 426 33.60 4.40 -5.29
CA GLY A 426 33.11 4.36 -3.92
C GLY A 426 31.74 3.68 -3.78
N GLN A 427 31.33 2.88 -4.77
CA GLN A 427 30.09 2.12 -4.77
C GLN A 427 30.38 0.63 -4.53
N GLU A 428 29.48 -0.05 -3.83
CA GLU A 428 29.58 -1.50 -3.61
C GLU A 428 28.53 -2.23 -4.44
N VAL A 429 28.96 -3.28 -5.15
CA VAL A 429 28.06 -4.16 -5.89
C VAL A 429 27.35 -5.06 -4.90
N THR A 430 26.04 -4.87 -4.74
CA THR A 430 25.25 -5.57 -3.71
C THR A 430 24.74 -6.94 -4.14
N TRP A 431 24.77 -7.24 -5.44
CA TRP A 431 24.26 -8.50 -6.00
C TRP A 431 25.32 -9.59 -6.00
N LYS A 432 24.90 -10.86 -5.97
CA LYS A 432 25.81 -12.01 -6.09
C LYS A 432 25.93 -12.43 -7.55
N ARG A 433 27.13 -12.85 -7.96
CA ARG A 433 27.41 -13.38 -9.30
C ARG A 433 26.46 -14.51 -9.72
N ALA A 434 26.09 -15.39 -8.79
CA ALA A 434 25.19 -16.51 -9.05
C ALA A 434 23.78 -16.03 -9.41
N THR A 435 23.26 -15.03 -8.69
CA THR A 435 21.95 -14.43 -8.94
C THR A 435 21.87 -13.78 -10.32
N LEU A 436 22.90 -13.01 -10.72
CA LEU A 436 22.97 -12.44 -12.07
C LEU A 436 22.99 -13.53 -13.15
N LEU A 437 23.72 -14.63 -12.94
CA LEU A 437 23.76 -15.75 -13.90
C LEU A 437 22.42 -16.51 -14.00
N GLU A 438 21.65 -16.54 -12.92
CA GLU A 438 20.28 -17.08 -12.92
C GLU A 438 19.35 -16.14 -13.67
N GLU A 439 19.40 -14.84 -13.40
CA GLU A 439 18.62 -13.82 -14.10
C GLU A 439 18.91 -13.82 -15.61
N PHE A 440 20.18 -13.87 -16.03
CA PHE A 440 20.52 -13.99 -17.45
C PHE A 440 19.95 -15.26 -18.08
N ALA A 441 19.90 -16.39 -17.35
CA ALA A 441 19.37 -17.64 -17.90
C ALA A 441 17.85 -17.63 -18.11
N GLU A 442 17.14 -16.66 -17.53
CA GLU A 442 15.69 -16.45 -17.71
C GLU A 442 15.37 -15.45 -18.84
N GLN A 443 16.37 -14.79 -19.43
CA GLN A 443 16.16 -13.82 -20.51
C GLN A 443 16.05 -14.48 -21.88
N ASP A 444 15.22 -13.91 -22.77
CA ASP A 444 15.02 -14.40 -24.14
C ASP A 444 16.33 -14.39 -24.97
N CYS A 445 17.27 -13.50 -24.64
CA CYS A 445 18.59 -13.44 -25.26
C CYS A 445 19.53 -14.58 -24.84
N PHE A 446 19.18 -15.41 -23.86
CA PHE A 446 20.07 -16.47 -23.37
C PHE A 446 20.18 -17.63 -24.35
N VAL A 447 21.42 -18.04 -24.66
CA VAL A 447 21.69 -19.19 -25.52
C VAL A 447 22.31 -20.35 -24.73
N GLU A 448 23.40 -20.09 -24.01
CA GLU A 448 24.16 -21.14 -23.32
C GLU A 448 24.97 -20.60 -22.14
N LYS A 449 25.06 -21.33 -21.02
CA LYS A 449 25.78 -20.89 -19.81
C LYS A 449 27.29 -21.19 -19.80
N ALA A 450 27.76 -22.17 -20.59
CA ALA A 450 29.09 -22.75 -20.42
C ALA A 450 29.75 -23.20 -21.74
N ARG A 451 29.66 -22.36 -22.77
CA ARG A 451 30.36 -22.61 -24.03
C ARG A 451 31.84 -22.31 -23.86
N SER A 452 32.70 -23.18 -24.38
CA SER A 452 34.15 -22.95 -24.37
C SER A 452 34.51 -21.96 -25.48
N VAL A 453 35.08 -20.81 -25.10
CA VAL A 453 35.52 -19.77 -26.04
C VAL A 453 36.94 -19.36 -25.70
N ARG A 454 37.77 -19.12 -26.72
CA ARG A 454 39.14 -18.62 -26.52
C ARG A 454 39.12 -17.11 -26.26
N MET A 455 39.53 -16.68 -25.07
CA MET A 455 39.66 -15.27 -24.66
C MET A 455 41.01 -15.06 -23.97
N GLY A 456 41.71 -13.96 -24.26
CA GLY A 456 43.01 -13.65 -23.66
C GLY A 456 44.06 -14.76 -23.83
N GLY A 457 43.97 -15.54 -24.91
CA GLY A 457 44.85 -16.67 -25.18
C GLY A 457 44.47 -18.01 -24.52
N GLN A 458 43.49 -18.02 -23.60
CA GLN A 458 43.04 -19.22 -22.88
C GLN A 458 41.62 -19.64 -23.30
N ASN A 459 41.30 -20.93 -23.15
CA ASN A 459 39.93 -21.41 -23.30
C ASN A 459 39.17 -21.24 -21.97
N VAL A 460 38.13 -20.41 -21.99
CA VAL A 460 37.31 -20.10 -20.82
C VAL A 460 35.84 -20.48 -21.08
N LYS A 461 35.10 -20.72 -20.01
CA LYS A 461 33.67 -21.02 -20.06
C LYS A 461 32.88 -19.72 -20.02
N CYS A 462 32.11 -19.47 -21.07
CA CYS A 462 31.38 -18.22 -21.28
C CYS A 462 29.87 -18.41 -21.24
N LEU A 463 29.20 -17.36 -20.77
CA LEU A 463 27.79 -17.09 -21.02
C LEU A 463 27.65 -16.61 -22.46
N ILE A 464 26.73 -17.21 -23.22
CA ILE A 464 26.46 -16.87 -24.61
C ILE A 464 25.08 -16.24 -24.69
N LEU A 465 25.04 -15.05 -25.29
CA LEU A 465 23.83 -14.26 -25.47
C LEU A 465 23.61 -13.94 -26.95
N ASN A 466 22.36 -13.97 -27.39
CA ASN A 466 21.91 -13.59 -28.72
C ASN A 466 21.69 -12.07 -28.76
N PRO A 467 22.49 -11.31 -29.53
CA PRO A 467 22.37 -9.86 -29.59
C PRO A 467 21.09 -9.38 -30.28
N ALA A 468 20.44 -10.20 -31.11
CA ALA A 468 19.22 -9.81 -31.82
C ALA A 468 18.00 -9.59 -30.90
N GLU A 469 18.05 -10.06 -29.65
CA GLU A 469 16.93 -10.02 -28.71
C GLU A 469 17.03 -8.88 -27.68
N ASP A 470 18.15 -8.15 -27.63
CA ASP A 470 18.38 -7.07 -26.65
C ASP A 470 19.37 -6.01 -27.19
N ASP A 471 18.93 -4.75 -27.23
CA ASP A 471 19.69 -3.62 -27.79
C ASP A 471 21.04 -3.39 -27.08
N LEU A 472 21.14 -3.58 -25.76
CA LEU A 472 22.41 -3.41 -25.04
C LEU A 472 23.40 -4.51 -25.37
N ILE A 473 22.90 -5.73 -25.56
CA ILE A 473 23.71 -6.88 -25.98
C ILE A 473 24.17 -6.69 -27.42
N GLN A 474 23.31 -6.15 -28.29
CA GLN A 474 23.66 -5.77 -29.66
C GLN A 474 24.76 -4.70 -29.68
N ASP A 475 24.63 -3.64 -28.88
CA ASP A 475 25.64 -2.59 -28.76
C ASP A 475 27.00 -3.15 -28.29
N LEU A 476 26.99 -4.04 -27.29
CA LEU A 476 28.20 -4.71 -26.79
C LEU A 476 28.80 -5.65 -27.84
N TYR A 477 27.97 -6.35 -28.60
CA TYR A 477 28.39 -7.22 -29.70
C TYR A 477 29.07 -6.41 -30.80
N ASP A 478 28.45 -5.32 -31.25
CA ASP A 478 28.99 -4.47 -32.31
C ASP A 478 30.29 -3.81 -31.88
N ALA A 479 30.39 -3.39 -30.62
CA ALA A 479 31.61 -2.86 -30.05
C ALA A 479 32.72 -3.92 -29.96
N ALA A 480 32.40 -5.14 -29.50
CA ALA A 480 33.36 -6.23 -29.40
C ALA A 480 33.82 -6.77 -30.76
N ASN A 481 32.96 -6.69 -31.78
CA ASN A 481 33.31 -7.10 -33.14
C ASN A 481 34.30 -6.12 -33.79
N LYS A 482 34.13 -4.81 -33.56
CA LYS A 482 35.04 -3.76 -34.06
C LYS A 482 36.46 -3.82 -33.48
N GLU A 483 36.64 -4.35 -32.27
CA GLU A 483 37.97 -4.56 -31.67
C GLU A 483 38.61 -5.91 -32.02
N GLY A 484 37.86 -6.80 -32.68
CA GLY A 484 38.33 -8.11 -33.12
C GLY A 484 38.87 -8.14 -34.56
N GLU A 485 38.49 -7.15 -35.37
CA GLU A 485 39.08 -6.80 -36.67
C GLU A 485 40.36 -5.99 -36.48
#